data_AF-A0A259F126-F1
#
_entry.id   AF-A0A259F126-F1
#
_cell.length_a   1.000
_cell.length_b   1.000
_cell.length_c   1.000
_cell.angle_alpha   90.00
_cell.angle_beta   90.00
_cell.angle_gamma   90.00
#
_symmetry.space_group_name_H-M   'P 1'
#
loop_
_entity.id
_entity.type
_entity.pdbx_description
1 polymer ?
#
loop_
_entity_poly.entity_id
_entity_poly.type
_entity_poly.pdbx_seq_one_letter_code
_entity_poly.pdbx_strand_id
1 'polypeptide(L)'
;HTLLAYRLNNSLRLSYYHDGLLRFSRLIGGDTPTQLPSNPADEISKTQLYLTGQRILPREARLHVLLLDPSGQLDSALAPLNADPAFSARQVDLATLARALRIPDNFLAATPEIAPLVAIADEATQLNLAPPELLRHHTEYRWRRGLHAAAGIIALFGAGITTAYWLHAQDTNAQTGQLSQQQNQLDARYQGIARNFPTQAATPEQLAQTVALARQISLPEPDAQRLMAAISQAMQAAPLIRLDSLSWTNTTDPAGPATITLDAALTPFDGNYRAAMQQIGRFITHLQASPVLHNVSLQSSPVNADSSQTLSGKTYDPNLADAPAARFSLGLEYREAQP
;
A
#
# COMPACT_ATOMS: atom_id res chain seq x y z
N HIS A 1 23.06 -13.53 -65.24
CA HIS A 1 23.68 -14.79 -65.67
C HIS A 1 25.18 -14.57 -65.80
N THR A 2 25.97 -15.20 -64.93
CA THR A 2 27.41 -14.92 -64.87
C THR A 2 28.20 -16.22 -64.99
N LEU A 3 29.19 -16.26 -65.87
CA LEU A 3 30.14 -17.35 -66.01
C LEU A 3 31.51 -16.86 -65.51
N LEU A 4 32.00 -17.45 -64.43
CA LEU A 4 33.37 -17.26 -63.98
C LEU A 4 34.26 -18.26 -64.71
N ALA A 5 35.15 -17.77 -65.55
CA ALA A 5 36.19 -18.55 -66.20
C ALA A 5 37.50 -18.31 -65.48
N TYR A 6 38.00 -19.37 -64.86
CA TYR A 6 39.11 -19.31 -63.93
C TYR A 6 40.23 -20.25 -64.36
N ARG A 7 41.40 -19.68 -64.67
CA ARG A 7 42.57 -20.44 -65.13
C ARG A 7 43.35 -20.98 -63.94
N LEU A 8 43.52 -22.30 -63.91
CA LEU A 8 44.20 -23.07 -62.88
C LEU A 8 45.36 -23.83 -63.53
N ASN A 9 46.53 -23.20 -63.60
CA ASN A 9 47.70 -23.73 -64.31
C ASN A 9 47.34 -24.14 -65.75
N ASN A 10 47.28 -25.45 -66.03
CA ASN A 10 46.95 -25.98 -67.36
C ASN A 10 45.46 -26.32 -67.55
N SER A 11 44.61 -26.00 -66.58
CA SER A 11 43.17 -26.28 -66.61
C SER A 11 42.35 -25.00 -66.60
N LEU A 12 41.17 -25.05 -67.20
CA LEU A 12 40.20 -23.95 -67.21
C LEU A 12 38.95 -24.42 -66.47
N ARG A 13 38.61 -23.77 -65.36
CA ARG A 13 37.35 -24.01 -64.64
C ARG A 13 36.32 -22.97 -65.08
N LEU A 14 35.17 -23.46 -65.50
CA LEU A 14 34.01 -22.64 -65.90
C LEU A 14 32.89 -22.88 -64.89
N SER A 15 32.57 -21.86 -64.10
CA SER A 15 31.54 -21.91 -63.06
C SER A 15 30.43 -20.91 -63.39
N TYR A 16 29.22 -21.42 -63.61
CA TYR A 16 28.05 -20.62 -63.96
C TYR A 16 27.18 -20.36 -62.74
N TYR A 17 26.88 -19.09 -62.55
CA TYR A 17 26.08 -18.54 -61.46
C TYR A 17 24.80 -17.91 -61.99
N HIS A 18 23.69 -18.21 -61.31
CA HIS A 18 22.40 -17.58 -61.50
C HIS A 18 21.91 -17.09 -60.14
N ASP A 19 21.66 -15.79 -60.04
CA ASP A 19 21.25 -15.10 -58.80
C ASP A 19 22.19 -15.38 -57.62
N GLY A 20 23.50 -15.36 -57.90
CA GLY A 20 24.56 -15.65 -56.92
C GLY A 20 24.77 -17.13 -56.60
N LEU A 21 23.87 -18.02 -57.03
CA LEU A 21 23.97 -19.45 -56.76
C LEU A 21 24.72 -20.17 -57.88
N LEU A 22 25.69 -21.02 -57.51
CA LEU A 22 26.37 -21.92 -58.44
C LEU A 22 25.38 -22.97 -58.97
N ARG A 23 25.13 -22.98 -60.27
CA ARG A 23 24.22 -23.94 -60.93
C ARG A 23 24.95 -24.99 -61.76
N PHE A 24 26.13 -24.65 -62.27
CA PHE A 24 26.92 -25.55 -63.10
C PHE A 24 28.40 -25.23 -62.92
N SER A 25 29.24 -26.25 -62.85
CA SER A 25 30.69 -26.09 -62.87
C SER A 25 31.32 -27.20 -63.70
N ARG A 26 32.27 -26.83 -64.57
CA ARG A 26 33.04 -27.77 -65.39
C ARG A 26 34.51 -27.43 -65.27
N LEU A 27 35.32 -28.46 -65.05
CA LEU A 27 36.78 -28.36 -65.17
C LEU A 27 37.20 -28.93 -66.52
N ILE A 28 37.96 -28.15 -67.28
CA ILE A 28 38.55 -28.54 -68.55
C ILE A 28 40.05 -28.72 -68.29
N GLY A 29 40.51 -29.96 -68.31
CA GLY A 29 41.93 -30.31 -68.23
C GLY A 29 42.56 -30.41 -69.61
N GLY A 30 43.88 -30.29 -69.69
CA GLY A 30 44.64 -30.75 -70.86
C GLY A 30 44.83 -32.25 -70.75
N ASP A 31 44.04 -33.04 -71.50
CA ASP A 31 44.07 -34.51 -71.42
C ASP A 31 45.32 -35.13 -72.06
N THR A 32 46.10 -34.36 -72.83
CA THR A 32 47.38 -34.80 -73.43
C THR A 32 48.36 -33.63 -73.60
N PRO A 33 49.67 -33.82 -73.32
CA PRO A 33 50.69 -32.76 -73.43
C PRO A 33 50.99 -32.29 -74.87
N THR A 34 50.43 -32.95 -75.89
CA THR A 34 50.72 -32.73 -77.32
C THR A 34 49.61 -32.03 -78.09
N GLN A 35 48.41 -31.88 -77.53
CA GLN A 35 47.35 -31.08 -78.17
C GLN A 35 47.44 -29.64 -77.68
N LEU A 36 47.50 -28.68 -78.61
CA LEU A 36 47.42 -27.26 -78.28
C LEU A 36 46.21 -27.05 -77.34
N PRO A 37 46.36 -26.27 -76.25
CA PRO A 37 45.24 -25.96 -75.38
C PRO A 37 44.10 -25.40 -76.24
N SER A 38 42.91 -26.01 -76.15
CA SER A 38 41.74 -25.51 -76.87
C SER A 38 41.55 -24.03 -76.53
N ASN A 39 41.26 -23.22 -77.55
CA ASN A 39 41.11 -21.79 -77.38
C ASN A 39 40.05 -21.52 -76.29
N PRO A 40 40.38 -20.76 -75.23
CA PRO A 40 39.46 -20.49 -74.13
C PRO A 40 38.13 -19.89 -74.58
N ALA A 41 38.13 -19.06 -75.64
CA ALA A 41 36.90 -18.51 -76.21
C ALA A 41 35.97 -19.60 -76.77
N ASP A 42 36.53 -20.64 -77.40
CA ASP A 42 35.75 -21.75 -77.95
C ASP A 42 35.13 -22.59 -76.84
N GLU A 43 35.87 -22.84 -75.76
CA GLU A 43 35.35 -23.59 -74.61
C GLU A 43 34.24 -22.84 -73.87
N ILE A 44 34.38 -21.52 -73.74
CA ILE A 44 33.33 -20.65 -73.19
C ILE A 44 32.10 -20.66 -74.11
N SER A 45 32.29 -20.63 -75.43
CA SER A 45 31.20 -20.69 -76.41
C SER A 45 30.46 -22.03 -76.38
N LYS A 46 31.19 -23.15 -76.32
CA LYS A 46 30.62 -24.50 -76.10
C LYS A 46 29.81 -24.56 -74.80
N THR A 47 30.29 -23.93 -73.74
CA THR A 47 29.58 -23.88 -72.45
C THR A 47 28.29 -23.08 -72.54
N GLN A 48 28.27 -21.97 -73.26
CA GLN A 48 27.04 -21.19 -73.51
C GLN A 48 26.01 -22.02 -74.30
N LEU A 49 26.43 -22.74 -75.34
CA LEU A 49 25.56 -23.61 -76.12
C LEU A 49 24.96 -24.73 -75.25
N TYR A 50 25.79 -25.33 -74.40
CA TYR A 50 25.35 -26.34 -73.44
C TYR A 50 24.31 -25.80 -72.45
N LEU A 51 24.59 -24.64 -71.83
CA LEU A 51 23.67 -24.00 -70.88
C LEU A 51 22.33 -23.62 -71.53
N THR A 52 22.38 -23.16 -72.79
CA THR A 52 21.17 -22.84 -73.57
C THR A 52 20.40 -24.11 -73.95
N GLY A 53 21.10 -25.17 -74.36
CA GLY A 53 20.52 -26.48 -74.69
C GLY A 53 19.81 -27.12 -73.50
N GLN A 54 20.40 -27.01 -72.31
CA GLN A 54 19.80 -27.48 -71.04
C GLN A 54 18.71 -26.55 -70.50
N ARG A 55 18.39 -25.44 -71.20
CA ARG A 55 17.45 -24.40 -70.75
C ARG A 55 17.83 -23.77 -69.40
N ILE A 56 19.10 -23.83 -69.02
CA ILE A 56 19.66 -23.20 -67.81
C ILE A 56 19.95 -21.71 -68.06
N LEU A 57 20.33 -21.37 -69.29
CA LEU A 57 20.45 -20.00 -69.79
C LEU A 57 19.29 -19.72 -70.74
N PRO A 58 18.48 -18.66 -70.52
CA PRO A 58 17.46 -18.25 -71.48
C PRO A 58 18.07 -17.88 -72.83
N ARG A 59 17.37 -18.18 -73.94
CA ARG A 59 17.91 -17.99 -75.31
C ARG A 59 18.27 -16.55 -75.65
N GLU A 60 17.58 -15.59 -75.04
CA GLU A 60 17.78 -14.15 -75.26
C GLU A 60 18.70 -13.53 -74.20
N ALA A 61 19.15 -14.31 -73.21
CA ALA A 61 19.98 -13.79 -72.14
C ALA A 61 21.45 -13.68 -72.57
N ARG A 62 22.03 -12.50 -72.35
CA ARG A 62 23.46 -12.27 -72.51
C ARG A 62 24.23 -12.92 -71.36
N LEU A 63 25.28 -13.66 -71.68
CA LEU A 63 26.15 -14.30 -70.70
C LEU A 63 27.28 -13.36 -70.30
N HIS A 64 27.31 -12.93 -69.03
CA HIS A 64 28.42 -12.13 -68.50
C HIS A 64 29.58 -13.04 -68.13
N VAL A 65 30.71 -12.90 -68.80
CA VAL A 65 31.89 -13.75 -68.58
C VAL A 65 32.93 -12.96 -67.79
N LEU A 66 33.30 -13.46 -66.61
CA LEU A 66 34.38 -12.93 -65.81
C LEU A 66 35.61 -13.81 -66.00
N LEU A 67 36.63 -13.25 -66.63
CA LEU A 67 37.91 -13.93 -66.87
C LEU A 67 38.84 -13.60 -65.70
N LEU A 68 39.24 -14.63 -64.95
CA LEU A 68 40.24 -14.50 -63.90
C LEU A 68 41.45 -15.36 -64.28
N ASP A 69 42.54 -14.68 -64.64
CA ASP A 69 43.78 -15.30 -65.08
C ASP A 69 44.99 -14.56 -64.50
N PRO A 70 45.78 -15.19 -63.61
CA PRO A 70 47.03 -14.62 -63.14
C PRO A 70 48.14 -14.65 -64.20
N SER A 71 48.01 -15.47 -65.24
CA SER A 71 49.03 -15.71 -66.28
C SER A 71 48.81 -14.97 -67.60
N GLY A 72 47.68 -14.26 -67.75
CA GLY A 72 47.33 -13.47 -68.94
C GLY A 72 47.02 -14.28 -70.21
N GLN A 73 46.89 -15.61 -70.12
CA GLN A 73 46.55 -16.47 -71.27
C GLN A 73 45.12 -16.27 -71.78
N LEU A 74 44.20 -15.89 -70.88
CA LEU A 74 42.80 -15.61 -71.19
C LEU A 74 42.59 -14.26 -71.91
N ASP A 75 43.61 -13.41 -72.04
CA ASP A 75 43.50 -12.08 -72.69
C ASP A 75 43.06 -12.20 -74.16
N SER A 76 43.56 -13.24 -74.83
CA SER A 76 43.21 -13.58 -76.22
C SER A 76 41.72 -13.90 -76.41
N ALA A 77 41.01 -14.31 -75.35
CA ALA A 77 39.58 -14.61 -75.40
C ALA A 77 38.69 -13.37 -75.30
N LEU A 78 39.20 -12.24 -74.79
CA LEU A 78 38.38 -11.07 -74.47
C LEU A 78 37.77 -10.41 -75.71
N ALA A 79 38.58 -10.20 -76.75
CA ALA A 79 38.15 -9.60 -78.00
C ALA A 79 37.12 -10.46 -78.77
N PRO A 80 37.36 -11.77 -79.03
CA PRO A 80 36.40 -12.60 -79.75
C PRO A 80 35.10 -12.79 -78.97
N LEU A 81 35.13 -12.92 -77.63
CA LEU A 81 33.91 -13.02 -76.83
C LEU A 81 33.10 -11.73 -76.90
N ASN A 82 33.73 -10.56 -76.80
CA ASN A 82 33.00 -9.29 -76.87
C ASN A 82 32.52 -8.89 -78.27
N ALA A 83 33.03 -9.54 -79.32
CA ALA A 83 32.54 -9.37 -80.69
C ALA A 83 31.16 -10.03 -80.90
N ASP A 84 30.83 -11.07 -80.12
CA ASP A 84 29.54 -11.75 -80.17
C ASP A 84 28.55 -11.11 -79.16
N PRO A 85 27.36 -10.65 -79.62
CA PRO A 85 26.36 -10.03 -78.75
C PRO A 85 25.85 -10.97 -77.63
N ALA A 86 26.00 -12.29 -77.78
CA ALA A 86 25.62 -13.26 -76.76
C ALA A 86 26.48 -13.16 -75.48
N PHE A 87 27.67 -12.54 -75.54
CA PHE A 87 28.58 -12.45 -74.40
C PHE A 87 28.89 -11.02 -73.98
N SER A 88 29.23 -10.87 -72.70
CA SER A 88 29.80 -9.66 -72.12
C SER A 88 31.01 -10.08 -71.29
N ALA A 89 32.20 -10.12 -71.90
CA ALA A 89 33.41 -10.56 -71.25
C ALA A 89 34.17 -9.40 -70.60
N ARG A 90 34.61 -9.59 -69.36
CA ARG A 90 35.47 -8.66 -68.61
C ARG A 90 36.57 -9.45 -67.92
N GLN A 91 37.79 -8.92 -67.97
CA GLN A 91 38.89 -9.43 -67.16
C GLN A 91 38.85 -8.84 -65.75
N VAL A 92 39.05 -9.69 -64.75
CA VAL A 92 39.18 -9.28 -63.35
C VAL A 92 40.65 -9.12 -63.03
N ASP A 93 41.04 -7.89 -62.69
CA ASP A 93 42.39 -7.58 -62.24
C ASP A 93 42.68 -8.26 -60.89
N LEU A 94 43.82 -8.97 -60.83
CA LEU A 94 44.22 -9.75 -59.66
C LEU A 94 44.53 -8.85 -58.46
N ALA A 95 45.13 -7.68 -58.68
CA ALA A 95 45.44 -6.74 -57.59
C ALA A 95 44.16 -6.14 -56.98
N THR A 96 43.14 -5.90 -57.81
CA THR A 96 41.83 -5.47 -57.35
C THR A 96 41.10 -6.58 -56.59
N LEU A 97 41.21 -7.83 -57.04
CA LEU A 97 40.66 -8.99 -56.34
C LEU A 97 41.35 -9.25 -54.99
N ALA A 98 42.68 -9.17 -54.94
CA ALA A 98 43.46 -9.32 -53.72
C ALA A 98 43.07 -8.28 -52.66
N ARG A 99 42.92 -7.01 -53.06
CA ARG A 99 42.40 -5.94 -52.19
C ARG A 99 40.99 -6.21 -51.69
N ALA A 100 40.10 -6.71 -52.55
CA ALA A 100 38.73 -7.05 -52.16
C ALA A 100 38.67 -8.22 -51.15
N LEU A 101 39.51 -9.24 -51.35
CA LEU A 101 39.61 -10.41 -50.48
C LEU A 101 40.53 -10.20 -49.25
N ARG A 102 41.17 -9.03 -49.13
CA ARG A 102 42.15 -8.69 -48.09
C ARG A 102 43.32 -9.69 -48.02
N ILE A 103 43.77 -10.17 -49.18
CA ILE A 103 44.89 -11.10 -49.33
C ILE A 103 46.11 -10.33 -49.88
N PRO A 104 47.34 -10.63 -49.43
CA PRO A 104 48.54 -10.09 -50.06
C PRO A 104 48.63 -10.47 -51.55
N ASP A 105 48.88 -9.48 -52.42
CA ASP A 105 48.95 -9.66 -53.88
C ASP A 105 49.92 -10.78 -54.30
N ASN A 106 51.08 -10.86 -53.62
CA ASN A 106 52.10 -11.89 -53.87
C ASN A 106 51.62 -13.31 -53.54
N PHE A 107 50.82 -13.47 -52.49
CA PHE A 107 50.26 -14.75 -52.10
C PHE A 107 49.16 -15.19 -53.09
N LEU A 108 48.29 -14.27 -53.49
CA LEU A 108 47.25 -14.57 -54.48
C LEU A 108 47.84 -14.88 -55.86
N ALA A 109 48.93 -14.21 -56.25
CA ALA A 109 49.64 -14.50 -57.50
C ALA A 109 50.32 -15.88 -57.48
N ALA A 110 50.87 -16.29 -56.33
CA ALA A 110 51.52 -17.59 -56.17
C ALA A 110 50.51 -18.76 -56.06
N THR A 111 49.33 -18.49 -55.51
CA THR A 111 48.31 -19.52 -55.24
C THR A 111 46.92 -18.98 -55.61
N PRO A 112 46.67 -18.73 -56.90
CA PRO A 112 45.45 -18.09 -57.35
C PRO A 112 44.22 -18.94 -57.00
N GLU A 113 44.35 -20.27 -56.92
CA GLU A 113 43.28 -21.23 -56.63
C GLU A 113 42.57 -21.01 -55.30
N ILE A 114 43.19 -20.26 -54.39
CA ILE A 114 42.65 -19.93 -53.09
C ILE A 114 41.61 -18.80 -53.17
N ALA A 115 41.57 -18.01 -54.24
CA ALA A 115 40.67 -16.85 -54.34
C ALA A 115 39.19 -17.19 -54.05
N PRO A 116 38.60 -18.25 -54.64
CA PRO A 116 37.23 -18.64 -54.32
C PRO A 116 37.06 -19.18 -52.90
N LEU A 117 38.09 -19.82 -52.33
CA LEU A 117 38.04 -20.35 -50.96
C LEU A 117 38.05 -19.23 -49.92
N VAL A 118 38.83 -18.18 -50.13
CA VAL A 118 38.81 -17.02 -49.24
C VAL A 118 37.52 -16.23 -49.38
N ALA A 119 36.97 -16.13 -50.59
CA ALA A 119 35.67 -15.48 -50.81
C ALA A 119 34.54 -16.11 -49.98
N ILE A 120 34.58 -17.43 -49.76
CA ILE A 120 33.57 -18.13 -48.94
C ILE A 120 33.97 -18.26 -47.47
N ALA A 121 35.23 -18.00 -47.10
CA ALA A 121 35.72 -18.22 -45.74
C ALA A 121 35.12 -17.24 -44.72
N ASP A 122 34.81 -16.01 -45.15
CA ASP A 122 34.20 -14.98 -44.30
C ASP A 122 32.66 -15.09 -44.25
N GLU A 123 32.07 -15.88 -45.15
CA GLU A 123 30.65 -16.18 -45.11
C GLU A 123 30.41 -17.36 -44.16
N ALA A 124 29.65 -17.12 -43.08
CA ALA A 124 29.10 -18.17 -42.22
C ALA A 124 28.03 -18.96 -42.97
N THR A 125 28.46 -19.65 -44.02
CA THR A 125 27.61 -20.48 -44.85
C THR A 125 27.23 -21.65 -43.97
N GLN A 126 25.97 -21.69 -43.51
CA GLN A 126 25.39 -22.87 -42.90
C GLN A 126 25.21 -23.91 -44.00
N LEU A 127 26.32 -24.49 -44.45
CA LEU A 127 26.36 -25.53 -45.45
C LEU A 127 25.89 -26.82 -44.78
N ASN A 128 24.59 -26.90 -44.52
CA ASN A 128 23.99 -28.12 -44.01
C ASN A 128 23.87 -29.09 -45.18
N LEU A 129 24.91 -29.92 -45.34
CA LEU A 129 24.98 -30.98 -46.35
C LEU A 129 23.91 -32.06 -46.12
N ALA A 130 23.25 -32.07 -44.97
CA ALA A 130 22.18 -33.00 -44.65
C ALA A 130 20.80 -32.39 -44.98
N PRO A 131 19.98 -33.08 -45.80
CA PRO A 131 18.57 -32.73 -45.97
C PRO A 131 17.85 -32.66 -44.61
N PRO A 132 16.84 -31.78 -44.47
CA PRO A 132 16.13 -31.59 -43.20
C PRO A 132 15.47 -32.88 -42.67
N GLU A 133 15.21 -33.87 -43.52
CA GLU A 133 14.69 -35.18 -43.15
C GLU A 133 15.66 -35.95 -42.24
N LEU A 134 16.97 -35.82 -42.44
CA LEU A 134 18.01 -36.49 -41.65
C LEU A 134 18.29 -35.78 -40.31
N LEU A 135 17.82 -34.53 -40.14
CA LEU A 135 18.02 -33.74 -38.93
C LEU A 135 17.03 -34.07 -37.81
N ARG A 136 15.97 -34.84 -38.09
CA ARG A 136 14.89 -35.12 -37.12
C ARG A 136 15.41 -35.67 -35.80
N HIS A 137 16.26 -36.69 -35.85
CA HIS A 137 16.82 -37.29 -34.63
C HIS A 137 17.70 -36.32 -33.83
N HIS A 138 18.46 -35.45 -34.51
CA HIS A 138 19.27 -34.44 -33.85
C HIS A 138 18.40 -33.35 -33.19
N THR A 139 17.31 -32.93 -33.86
CA THR A 139 16.35 -31.99 -33.26
C THR A 139 15.67 -32.60 -32.04
N GLU A 140 15.26 -33.87 -32.12
CA GLU A 140 14.66 -34.59 -31.00
C GLU A 140 15.63 -34.71 -29.82
N TYR A 141 16.89 -35.04 -30.08
CA TYR A 141 17.94 -35.07 -29.08
C TYR A 141 18.09 -33.71 -28.37
N ARG A 142 18.11 -32.60 -29.12
CA ARG A 142 18.18 -31.24 -28.55
C ARG A 142 16.96 -30.92 -27.69
N TRP A 143 15.76 -31.29 -28.13
CA TRP A 143 14.52 -31.10 -27.36
C TRP A 143 14.51 -31.89 -26.06
N ARG A 144 14.87 -33.17 -26.10
CA ARG A 144 14.94 -34.02 -24.90
C ARG A 144 15.92 -33.42 -23.87
N ARG A 145 17.10 -32.99 -24.32
CA ARG A 145 18.11 -32.38 -23.44
C ARG A 145 17.65 -31.03 -22.89
N GLY A 146 16.96 -30.23 -23.70
CA GLY A 146 16.33 -28.97 -23.25
C GLY A 146 15.26 -29.21 -22.17
N LEU A 147 14.42 -30.24 -22.35
CA LEU A 147 13.39 -30.59 -21.37
C LEU A 147 13.99 -31.06 -20.04
N HIS A 148 15.04 -31.89 -20.08
CA HIS A 148 15.75 -32.30 -18.87
C HIS A 148 16.43 -31.12 -18.15
N ALA A 149 17.02 -30.18 -18.90
CA ALA A 149 17.60 -28.97 -18.32
C ALA A 149 16.54 -28.09 -17.65
N ALA A 150 15.39 -27.87 -18.30
CA ALA A 150 14.27 -27.11 -17.74
C ALA A 150 13.72 -27.79 -16.47
N ALA A 151 13.53 -29.10 -16.49
CA ALA A 151 13.10 -29.87 -15.32
C ALA A 151 14.10 -29.75 -14.16
N GLY A 152 15.41 -29.82 -14.45
CA GLY A 152 16.46 -29.63 -13.45
C GLY A 152 16.43 -28.23 -12.82
N ILE A 153 16.23 -27.18 -13.63
CA ILE A 153 16.09 -25.80 -13.15
C ILE A 153 14.87 -25.68 -12.23
N ILE A 154 13.71 -26.19 -12.65
CA ILE A 154 12.47 -26.15 -11.86
C ILE A 154 12.66 -26.91 -10.53
N ALA A 155 13.29 -28.07 -10.56
CA ALA A 155 13.56 -28.86 -9.37
C ALA A 155 14.48 -28.12 -8.38
N LEU A 156 15.53 -27.45 -8.88
CA LEU A 156 16.43 -26.64 -8.05
C LEU A 156 15.72 -25.44 -7.43
N PHE A 157 14.88 -24.74 -8.20
CA PHE A 157 14.06 -23.66 -7.66
C PHE A 157 13.07 -24.14 -6.60
N GLY A 158 12.37 -25.26 -6.86
CA GLY A 158 11.44 -25.85 -5.91
C GLY A 158 12.13 -26.29 -4.61
N ALA A 159 13.30 -26.93 -4.72
CA ALA A 159 14.10 -27.32 -3.56
C ALA A 159 14.58 -26.09 -2.76
N GLY A 160 15.02 -25.04 -3.46
CA GLY A 160 15.44 -23.78 -2.83
C GLY A 160 14.32 -23.10 -2.04
N ILE A 161 13.14 -22.95 -2.65
CA ILE A 161 11.96 -22.37 -2.00
C ILE A 161 11.54 -23.22 -0.79
N THR A 162 11.47 -24.54 -0.95
CA THR A 162 11.07 -25.46 0.12
C THR A 162 12.05 -25.37 1.30
N THR A 163 13.34 -25.29 1.04
CA THR A 163 14.38 -25.16 2.07
C THR A 163 14.26 -23.84 2.81
N ALA A 164 14.01 -22.73 2.09
CA ALA A 164 13.82 -21.42 2.71
C ALA A 164 12.59 -21.39 3.64
N TYR A 165 11.46 -21.94 3.18
CA TYR A 165 10.26 -22.04 4.02
C TYR A 165 10.46 -22.94 5.24
N TRP A 166 11.18 -24.05 5.08
CA TRP A 166 11.45 -24.97 6.18
C TRP A 166 12.30 -24.32 7.27
N LEU A 167 13.35 -23.58 6.89
CA LEU A 167 14.17 -22.82 7.85
C LEU A 167 13.33 -21.76 8.58
N HIS A 168 12.48 -21.02 7.86
CA HIS A 168 11.60 -20.02 8.48
C HIS A 168 10.56 -20.65 9.43
N ALA A 169 10.06 -21.83 9.09
CA ALA A 169 9.14 -22.58 9.94
C ALA A 169 9.80 -23.04 11.25
N GLN A 170 11.10 -23.38 11.23
CA GLN A 170 11.83 -23.73 12.45
C GLN A 170 11.93 -22.55 13.42
N ASP A 171 12.28 -21.36 12.92
CA ASP A 171 12.34 -20.15 13.75
C ASP A 171 10.97 -19.80 14.33
N THR A 172 9.92 -19.92 13.53
CA THR A 172 8.53 -19.67 13.96
C THR A 172 8.08 -20.67 15.02
N ASN A 173 8.43 -21.96 14.87
CA ASN A 173 8.16 -22.97 15.88
C ASN A 173 8.92 -22.70 17.19
N ALA A 174 10.17 -22.23 17.11
CA ALA A 174 10.94 -21.83 18.29
C ALA A 174 10.28 -20.65 19.02
N GLN A 175 9.82 -19.64 18.28
CA GLN A 175 9.07 -18.50 18.83
C GLN A 175 7.75 -18.94 19.46
N THR A 176 7.03 -19.86 18.82
CA THR A 176 5.77 -20.42 19.34
C THR A 176 6.01 -21.16 20.66
N GLY A 177 7.11 -21.92 20.76
CA GLY A 177 7.53 -22.56 22.00
C GLY A 177 7.82 -21.56 23.12
N GLN A 178 8.53 -20.47 22.82
CA GLN A 178 8.79 -19.39 23.78
C GLN A 178 7.51 -18.68 24.22
N LEU A 179 6.60 -18.35 23.29
CA LEU A 179 5.31 -17.75 23.62
C LEU A 179 4.46 -18.66 24.50
N SER A 180 4.46 -19.97 24.23
CA SER A 180 3.74 -20.96 25.04
C SER A 180 4.31 -21.04 26.47
N GLN A 181 5.64 -20.96 26.60
CA GLN A 181 6.29 -20.89 27.92
C GLN A 181 5.93 -19.59 28.66
N GLN A 182 5.91 -18.46 27.97
CA GLN A 182 5.51 -17.17 28.55
C GLN A 182 4.04 -17.19 29.01
N GLN A 183 3.13 -17.76 28.22
CA GLN A 183 1.73 -17.94 28.62
C GLN A 183 1.63 -18.78 29.88
N ASN A 184 2.28 -19.94 29.93
CA ASN A 184 2.27 -20.79 31.11
C ASN A 184 2.83 -20.08 32.36
N GLN A 185 3.88 -19.26 32.19
CA GLN A 185 4.42 -18.45 33.29
C GLN A 185 3.44 -17.37 33.76
N LEU A 186 2.76 -16.69 32.83
CA LEU A 186 1.73 -15.71 33.15
C LEU A 186 0.56 -16.36 33.86
N ASP A 187 0.06 -17.49 33.37
CA ASP A 187 -1.05 -18.23 34.00
C ASP A 187 -0.68 -18.69 35.41
N ALA A 188 0.53 -19.21 35.61
CA ALA A 188 1.00 -19.58 36.94
C ALA A 188 1.06 -18.37 37.90
N ARG A 189 1.50 -17.20 37.40
CA ARG A 189 1.50 -15.95 38.18
C ARG A 189 0.08 -15.47 38.48
N TYR A 190 -0.82 -15.49 37.49
CA TYR A 190 -2.23 -15.16 37.66
C TYR A 190 -2.88 -16.05 38.71
N GLN A 191 -2.66 -17.35 38.66
CA GLN A 191 -3.16 -18.29 39.66
C GLN A 191 -2.56 -18.04 41.05
N GLY A 192 -1.26 -17.70 41.13
CA GLY A 192 -0.60 -17.32 42.38
C GLY A 192 -1.21 -16.07 43.02
N ILE A 193 -1.46 -15.03 42.21
CA ILE A 193 -2.17 -13.81 42.66
C ILE A 193 -3.61 -14.16 43.04
N ALA A 194 -4.29 -14.98 42.23
CA ALA A 194 -5.68 -15.39 42.47
C ALA A 194 -5.87 -16.11 43.81
N ARG A 195 -4.92 -16.99 44.17
CA ARG A 195 -4.91 -17.69 45.46
C ARG A 195 -4.66 -16.76 46.64
N ASN A 196 -3.90 -15.70 46.43
CA ASN A 196 -3.57 -14.70 47.45
C ASN A 196 -4.62 -13.59 47.53
N PHE A 197 -5.63 -13.57 46.65
CA PHE A 197 -6.76 -12.69 46.86
C PHE A 197 -7.45 -13.11 48.15
N PRO A 198 -7.65 -12.17 49.08
CA PRO A 198 -8.46 -12.48 50.25
C PRO A 198 -9.83 -12.92 49.74
N THR A 199 -10.35 -14.02 50.28
CA THR A 199 -11.76 -14.41 50.16
C THR A 199 -12.62 -13.44 50.96
N GLN A 200 -12.54 -12.15 50.65
CA GLN A 200 -13.50 -11.17 51.10
C GLN A 200 -14.73 -11.33 50.21
N ALA A 201 -15.65 -12.15 50.72
CA ALA A 201 -16.99 -12.37 50.21
C ALA A 201 -17.84 -11.09 50.35
N ALA A 202 -17.51 -10.04 49.60
CA ALA A 202 -18.48 -9.02 49.27
C ALA A 202 -18.98 -9.36 47.86
N THR A 203 -20.23 -9.78 47.78
CA THR A 203 -20.90 -9.95 46.48
C THR A 203 -20.81 -8.63 45.69
N PRO A 204 -20.75 -8.68 44.35
CA PRO A 204 -20.76 -7.46 43.52
C PRO A 204 -21.92 -6.52 43.89
N GLU A 205 -23.05 -7.07 44.33
CA GLU A 205 -24.19 -6.31 44.84
C GLU A 205 -23.89 -5.60 46.16
N GLN A 206 -23.23 -6.24 47.12
CA GLN A 206 -22.82 -5.61 48.37
C GLN A 206 -21.79 -4.50 48.15
N LEU A 207 -20.89 -4.65 47.18
CA LEU A 207 -19.95 -3.59 46.78
C LEU A 207 -20.68 -2.42 46.12
N ALA A 208 -21.63 -2.69 45.23
CA ALA A 208 -22.47 -1.64 44.64
C ALA A 208 -23.30 -0.91 45.71
N GLN A 209 -23.85 -1.65 46.68
CA GLN A 209 -24.60 -1.09 47.80
C GLN A 209 -23.71 -0.27 48.73
N THR A 210 -22.50 -0.74 49.08
CA THR A 210 -21.57 0.01 49.93
C THR A 210 -21.01 1.24 49.23
N VAL A 211 -20.74 1.19 47.92
CA VAL A 211 -20.32 2.37 47.15
C VAL A 211 -21.48 3.37 46.99
N ALA A 212 -22.71 2.90 46.79
CA ALA A 212 -23.89 3.76 46.75
C ALA A 212 -24.14 4.44 48.10
N LEU A 213 -24.01 3.68 49.21
CA LEU A 213 -24.12 4.21 50.57
C LEU A 213 -22.99 5.21 50.87
N ALA A 214 -21.75 4.91 50.50
CA ALA A 214 -20.62 5.80 50.68
C ALA A 214 -20.77 7.11 49.89
N ARG A 215 -21.34 7.05 48.67
CA ARG A 215 -21.69 8.25 47.89
C ARG A 215 -22.81 9.07 48.52
N GLN A 216 -23.81 8.44 49.13
CA GLN A 216 -24.85 9.15 49.87
C GLN A 216 -24.29 9.86 51.12
N ILE A 217 -23.32 9.26 51.81
CA ILE A 217 -22.70 9.87 52.99
C ILE A 217 -21.72 10.98 52.60
N SER A 218 -21.07 10.89 51.44
CA SER A 218 -20.15 11.92 50.93
C SER A 218 -20.83 13.09 50.20
N LEU A 219 -22.16 13.21 50.29
CA LEU A 219 -22.86 14.40 49.79
C LEU A 219 -22.41 15.61 50.62
N PRO A 220 -22.00 16.72 49.99
CA PRO A 220 -21.56 17.93 50.71
C PRO A 220 -22.66 18.43 51.66
N GLU A 221 -22.33 18.60 52.95
CA GLU A 221 -23.24 19.29 53.87
C GLU A 221 -23.25 20.79 53.51
N PRO A 222 -24.44 21.44 53.44
CA PRO A 222 -24.51 22.88 53.25
C PRO A 222 -23.76 23.59 54.39
N ASP A 223 -22.99 24.65 54.07
CA ASP A 223 -22.24 25.45 55.04
C ASP A 223 -23.18 26.12 56.07
N ALA A 224 -23.51 25.35 57.11
CA ALA A 224 -24.46 25.71 58.16
C ALA A 224 -24.02 26.97 58.91
N GLN A 225 -22.72 27.24 58.94
CA GLN A 225 -22.17 28.41 59.63
C GLN A 225 -22.57 29.71 58.91
N ARG A 226 -22.51 29.76 57.57
CA ARG A 226 -22.95 30.95 56.81
C ARG A 226 -24.45 31.16 56.89
N LEU A 227 -25.22 30.08 56.82
CA LEU A 227 -26.68 30.11 56.93
C LEU A 227 -27.11 30.62 58.32
N MET A 228 -26.52 30.09 59.40
CA MET A 228 -26.77 30.56 60.77
C MET A 228 -26.33 32.02 60.98
N ALA A 229 -25.19 32.42 60.41
CA ALA A 229 -24.75 33.81 60.45
C ALA A 229 -25.76 34.76 59.79
N ALA A 230 -26.26 34.42 58.60
CA ALA A 230 -27.26 35.23 57.90
C ALA A 230 -28.57 35.38 58.68
N ILE A 231 -29.07 34.29 59.27
CA ILE A 231 -30.32 34.32 60.06
C ILE A 231 -30.14 35.10 61.36
N SER A 232 -29.00 34.90 62.06
CA SER A 232 -28.72 35.65 63.30
C SER A 232 -28.59 37.16 63.06
N GLN A 233 -27.99 37.57 61.94
CA GLN A 233 -27.91 38.98 61.56
C GLN A 233 -29.29 39.59 61.25
N ALA A 234 -30.16 38.84 60.58
CA ALA A 234 -31.54 39.29 60.32
C ALA A 234 -32.36 39.40 61.62
N MET A 235 -32.14 38.50 62.58
CA MET A 235 -32.78 38.57 63.91
C MET A 235 -32.30 39.78 64.73
N GLN A 236 -31.02 40.15 64.65
CA GLN A 236 -30.50 41.34 65.33
C GLN A 236 -31.16 42.64 64.85
N ALA A 237 -31.55 42.71 63.58
CA ALA A 237 -32.28 43.85 63.02
C ALA A 237 -33.76 43.93 63.46
N ALA A 238 -34.32 42.84 63.99
CA ALA A 238 -35.72 42.74 64.42
C ALA A 238 -35.84 42.16 65.85
N PRO A 239 -35.48 42.93 66.90
CA PRO A 239 -35.39 42.44 68.28
C PRO A 239 -36.74 42.02 68.91
N LEU A 240 -37.86 42.35 68.26
CA LEU A 240 -39.21 41.97 68.70
C LEU A 240 -39.65 40.59 68.19
N ILE A 241 -38.89 39.98 67.27
CA ILE A 241 -39.20 38.67 66.69
C ILE A 241 -38.40 37.60 67.43
N ARG A 242 -39.11 36.67 68.08
CA ARG A 242 -38.53 35.50 68.73
C ARG A 242 -38.62 34.30 67.79
N LEU A 243 -37.50 33.63 67.58
CA LEU A 243 -37.45 32.39 66.82
C LEU A 243 -37.90 31.22 67.72
N ASP A 244 -38.86 30.43 67.26
CA ASP A 244 -39.37 29.26 67.99
C ASP A 244 -38.76 27.96 67.43
N SER A 245 -38.73 27.78 66.10
CA SER A 245 -38.08 26.63 65.46
C SER A 245 -37.45 26.97 64.11
N LEU A 246 -36.38 26.25 63.77
CA LEU A 246 -35.73 26.27 62.47
C LEU A 246 -35.49 24.84 62.04
N SER A 247 -35.96 24.47 60.85
CA SER A 247 -35.71 23.15 60.27
C SER A 247 -35.27 23.28 58.82
N TRP A 248 -34.37 22.39 58.38
CA TRP A 248 -33.93 22.35 56.98
C TRP A 248 -34.09 20.94 56.42
N THR A 249 -34.44 20.86 55.14
CA THR A 249 -34.55 19.61 54.39
C THR A 249 -33.71 19.71 53.12
N ASN A 250 -32.79 18.77 52.94
CA ASN A 250 -32.00 18.68 51.72
C ASN A 250 -32.82 18.01 50.63
N THR A 251 -32.91 18.65 49.46
CA THR A 251 -33.52 18.05 48.28
C THR A 251 -32.64 16.89 47.80
N THR A 252 -33.24 15.86 47.19
CA THR A 252 -32.55 14.65 46.72
C THR A 252 -31.52 14.90 45.61
N ASP A 253 -31.42 16.15 45.13
CA ASP A 253 -30.47 16.60 44.13
C ASP A 253 -29.27 17.31 44.80
N PRO A 254 -28.02 16.81 44.64
CA PRO A 254 -26.80 17.40 45.23
C PRO A 254 -26.53 18.85 44.82
N ALA A 255 -27.14 19.36 43.74
CA ALA A 255 -27.01 20.74 43.30
C ALA A 255 -28.28 21.58 43.57
N GLY A 256 -29.29 20.99 44.21
CA GLY A 256 -30.57 21.63 44.49
C GLY A 256 -30.52 22.56 45.71
N PRO A 257 -31.37 23.61 45.75
CA PRO A 257 -31.46 24.48 46.92
C PRO A 257 -31.95 23.68 48.15
N ALA A 258 -31.35 23.94 49.31
CA ALA A 258 -31.82 23.39 50.58
C ALA A 258 -33.01 24.23 51.05
N THR A 259 -34.14 23.61 51.37
CA THR A 259 -35.33 24.33 51.84
C THR A 259 -35.25 24.47 53.35
N ILE A 260 -35.34 25.70 53.86
CA ILE A 260 -35.38 26.02 55.29
C ILE A 260 -36.79 26.50 55.63
N THR A 261 -37.34 26.01 56.73
CA THR A 261 -38.56 26.55 57.34
C THR A 261 -38.22 27.20 58.66
N LEU A 262 -38.75 28.41 58.86
CA LEU A 262 -38.49 29.25 60.03
C LEU A 262 -39.83 29.58 60.69
N ASP A 263 -40.03 29.14 61.92
CA ASP A 263 -41.21 29.48 62.72
C ASP A 263 -40.84 30.51 63.78
N ALA A 264 -41.52 31.65 63.76
CA ALA A 264 -41.23 32.76 64.66
C ALA A 264 -42.50 33.41 65.21
N ALA A 265 -42.35 34.08 66.34
CA ALA A 265 -43.42 34.77 67.04
C ALA A 265 -43.00 36.20 67.38
N LEU A 266 -43.91 37.16 67.24
CA LEU A 266 -43.69 38.53 67.72
C LEU A 266 -43.99 38.62 69.22
N THR A 267 -43.01 39.05 70.03
CA THR A 267 -43.15 39.21 71.48
C THR A 267 -42.41 40.46 71.99
N PRO A 268 -43.04 41.34 72.81
CA PRO A 268 -44.45 41.32 73.21
C PRO A 268 -45.37 41.75 72.05
N PHE A 269 -46.54 41.14 71.95
CA PHE A 269 -47.58 41.53 70.99
C PHE A 269 -48.71 42.24 71.74
N ASP A 270 -49.00 43.46 71.30
CA ASP A 270 -49.93 44.40 71.91
C ASP A 270 -51.36 44.30 71.32
N GLY A 271 -51.62 43.29 70.50
CA GLY A 271 -52.89 43.13 69.77
C GLY A 271 -52.96 43.90 68.45
N ASN A 272 -51.94 44.69 68.09
CA ASN A 272 -51.94 45.48 66.87
C ASN A 272 -51.43 44.67 65.66
N TYR A 273 -52.34 43.94 65.02
CA TYR A 273 -52.03 43.12 63.85
C TYR A 273 -51.46 43.91 62.65
N ARG A 274 -51.85 45.19 62.47
CA ARG A 274 -51.32 46.03 61.38
C ARG A 274 -49.84 46.37 61.63
N ALA A 275 -49.49 46.74 62.85
CA ALA A 275 -48.11 46.99 63.24
C ALA A 275 -47.28 45.69 63.18
N ALA A 276 -47.85 44.56 63.62
CA ALA A 276 -47.21 43.26 63.54
C ALA A 276 -46.89 42.85 62.09
N MET A 277 -47.83 43.01 61.15
CA MET A 277 -47.59 42.72 59.73
C MET A 277 -46.53 43.64 59.10
N GLN A 278 -46.43 44.90 59.53
CA GLN A 278 -45.35 45.80 59.09
C GLN A 278 -43.97 45.36 59.60
N GLN A 279 -43.90 44.88 60.85
CA GLN A 279 -42.66 44.35 61.44
C GLN A 279 -42.22 43.05 60.74
N ILE A 280 -43.17 42.13 60.49
CA ILE A 280 -42.92 40.89 59.74
C ILE A 280 -42.47 41.21 58.31
N GLY A 281 -43.11 42.17 57.63
CA GLY A 281 -42.70 42.60 56.29
C GLY A 281 -41.29 43.18 56.23
N ARG A 282 -40.88 43.97 57.23
CA ARG A 282 -39.49 44.48 57.33
C ARG A 282 -38.49 43.35 57.54
N PHE A 283 -38.83 42.38 58.38
CA PHE A 283 -38.00 41.20 58.63
C PHE A 283 -37.83 40.34 57.36
N ILE A 284 -38.92 40.08 56.63
CA ILE A 284 -38.87 39.40 55.32
C ILE A 284 -37.95 40.15 54.35
N THR A 285 -38.07 41.48 54.27
CA THR A 285 -37.22 42.30 53.39
C THR A 285 -35.75 42.21 53.78
N HIS A 286 -35.43 42.13 55.07
CA HIS A 286 -34.05 41.94 55.55
C HIS A 286 -33.51 40.55 55.20
N LEU A 287 -34.33 39.51 55.31
CA LEU A 287 -33.94 38.15 54.90
C LEU A 287 -33.72 38.05 53.38
N GLN A 288 -34.54 38.75 52.57
CA GLN A 288 -34.38 38.83 51.11
C GLN A 288 -33.15 39.63 50.67
N ALA A 289 -32.65 40.54 51.51
CA ALA A 289 -31.44 41.31 51.23
C ALA A 289 -30.15 40.51 51.45
N SER A 290 -30.22 39.32 52.04
CA SER A 290 -29.07 38.44 52.24
C SER A 290 -28.70 37.72 50.93
N PRO A 291 -27.43 37.77 50.47
CA PRO A 291 -27.01 37.14 49.21
C PRO A 291 -27.02 35.60 49.25
N VAL A 292 -27.24 35.01 50.42
CA VAL A 292 -27.16 33.57 50.67
C VAL A 292 -28.56 32.91 50.70
N LEU A 293 -29.61 33.69 50.95
CA LEU A 293 -30.99 33.22 51.05
C LEU A 293 -31.78 33.68 49.83
N HIS A 294 -32.45 32.73 49.19
CA HIS A 294 -33.28 32.95 48.02
C HIS A 294 -34.73 32.54 48.32
N ASN A 295 -35.68 33.07 47.54
CA ASN A 295 -37.09 32.69 47.58
C ASN A 295 -37.76 32.72 48.98
N VAL A 296 -37.54 33.80 49.74
CA VAL A 296 -38.19 34.00 51.04
C VAL A 296 -39.69 34.24 50.85
N SER A 297 -40.51 33.32 51.31
CA SER A 297 -41.97 33.37 51.21
C SER A 297 -42.65 33.18 52.58
N LEU A 298 -43.74 33.91 52.81
CA LEU A 298 -44.58 33.75 53.99
C LEU A 298 -45.51 32.56 53.78
N GLN A 299 -45.27 31.47 54.54
CA GLN A 299 -46.10 30.27 54.46
C GLN A 299 -47.35 30.39 55.34
N SER A 300 -47.21 30.98 56.53
CA SER A 300 -48.35 31.22 57.44
C SER A 300 -48.29 32.62 58.03
N SER A 301 -49.41 33.34 57.99
CA SER A 301 -49.54 34.69 58.55
C SER A 301 -50.25 34.64 59.91
N PRO A 302 -49.93 35.55 60.86
CA PRO A 302 -50.64 35.63 62.14
C PRO A 302 -52.11 36.05 62.00
N VAL A 303 -52.50 36.59 60.83
CA VAL A 303 -53.87 36.95 60.51
C VAL A 303 -54.35 36.02 59.41
N ASN A 304 -55.36 35.22 59.73
CA ASN A 304 -55.97 34.28 58.81
C ASN A 304 -56.89 35.04 57.85
N ALA A 305 -56.45 35.25 56.61
CA ALA A 305 -57.17 36.03 55.59
C ALA A 305 -58.01 35.16 54.64
N ASP A 306 -58.19 33.87 54.95
CA ASP A 306 -59.04 32.99 54.17
C ASP A 306 -60.51 33.45 54.21
N SER A 307 -61.10 33.67 53.04
CA SER A 307 -62.44 34.25 52.86
C SER A 307 -63.60 33.35 53.31
N SER A 308 -63.32 32.21 53.96
CA SER A 308 -64.31 31.23 54.42
C SER A 308 -64.38 31.07 55.95
N GLN A 309 -63.75 31.96 56.72
CA GLN A 309 -63.79 31.93 58.19
C GLN A 309 -64.32 33.25 58.77
N THR A 310 -65.28 33.14 59.68
CA THR A 310 -65.97 34.24 60.36
C THR A 310 -65.01 35.03 61.26
N LEU A 311 -64.82 36.32 60.98
CA LEU A 311 -64.07 37.27 61.81
C LEU A 311 -64.75 37.40 63.20
N SER A 312 -64.20 36.73 64.21
CA SER A 312 -64.66 36.86 65.60
C SER A 312 -63.82 37.90 66.34
N GLY A 313 -64.40 39.06 66.63
CA GLY A 313 -63.80 40.07 67.50
C GLY A 313 -63.80 39.59 68.95
N LYS A 314 -62.62 39.53 69.58
CA LYS A 314 -62.49 39.40 71.04
C LYS A 314 -61.75 40.61 71.58
N THR A 315 -62.41 41.30 72.52
CA THR A 315 -61.84 42.39 73.31
C THR A 315 -60.73 41.86 74.23
N TYR A 316 -59.62 42.58 74.29
CA TYR A 316 -58.38 42.24 74.99
C TYR A 316 -58.55 42.28 76.53
N ASP A 317 -57.98 41.29 77.23
CA ASP A 317 -57.92 41.21 78.69
C ASP A 317 -56.45 41.05 79.13
N PRO A 318 -55.82 42.04 79.81
CA PRO A 318 -54.36 42.10 80.02
C PRO A 318 -53.79 41.14 81.09
N ASN A 319 -54.56 40.21 81.65
CA ASN A 319 -54.17 39.42 82.84
C ASN A 319 -54.18 37.88 82.68
N LEU A 320 -54.20 37.36 81.45
CA LEU A 320 -53.99 35.93 81.17
C LEU A 320 -52.52 35.64 80.86
N ALA A 321 -51.95 34.63 81.54
CA ALA A 321 -50.55 34.21 81.43
C ALA A 321 -50.14 33.59 80.07
N ASP A 322 -51.05 33.53 79.10
CA ASP A 322 -50.76 33.26 77.69
C ASP A 322 -50.89 34.57 76.91
N ALA A 323 -49.77 35.30 76.78
CA ALA A 323 -49.72 36.47 75.91
C ALA A 323 -50.10 36.05 74.48
N PRO A 324 -51.06 36.72 73.81
CA PRO A 324 -51.33 36.44 72.41
C PRO A 324 -50.02 36.67 71.65
N ALA A 325 -49.53 35.65 70.95
CA ALA A 325 -48.29 35.75 70.17
C ALA A 325 -48.67 35.75 68.68
N ALA A 326 -48.24 36.76 67.93
CA ALA A 326 -48.41 36.78 66.49
C ALA A 326 -47.39 35.82 65.86
N ARG A 327 -47.78 34.55 65.67
CA ARG A 327 -46.96 33.48 65.09
C ARG A 327 -47.03 33.50 63.57
N PHE A 328 -45.89 33.24 62.93
CA PHE A 328 -45.78 33.14 61.48
C PHE A 328 -44.68 32.15 61.09
N SER A 329 -44.84 31.53 59.93
CA SER A 329 -43.87 30.60 59.35
C SER A 329 -43.38 31.14 58.02
N LEU A 330 -42.06 31.07 57.79
CA LEU A 330 -41.40 31.45 56.55
C LEU A 330 -40.78 30.21 55.89
N GLY A 331 -40.94 30.10 54.57
CA GLY A 331 -40.17 29.20 53.73
C GLY A 331 -39.02 29.98 53.08
N LEU A 332 -37.82 29.43 53.12
CA LEU A 332 -36.60 30.00 52.56
C LEU A 332 -35.90 28.94 51.73
N GLU A 333 -35.25 29.32 50.64
CA GLU A 333 -34.36 28.44 49.88
C GLU A 333 -32.91 28.90 50.07
N TYR A 334 -32.07 28.02 50.59
CA TYR A 334 -30.64 28.23 50.64
C TYR A 334 -30.00 27.75 49.35
N ARG A 335 -29.24 28.63 48.71
CA ARG A 335 -28.38 28.27 47.60
C ARG A 335 -26.96 28.63 47.97
N GLU A 336 -26.08 27.64 47.96
CA GLU A 336 -24.67 27.89 48.17
C GLU A 336 -24.16 28.75 47.00
N ALA A 337 -23.73 29.98 47.32
CA ALA A 337 -23.11 30.84 46.34
C ALA A 337 -21.77 30.19 45.94
N GLN A 338 -21.74 29.60 44.75
CA GLN A 338 -20.49 29.22 44.11
C GLN A 338 -19.63 30.48 43.93
N PRO A 339 -18.32 30.42 44.24
CA PRO A 339 -17.42 31.54 44.02
C PRO A 339 -17.34 31.97 42.54
#